data_AF-A0A819ND96-F1
#
_entry.id   AF-A0A819ND96-F1
#
_cell.length_a   1.000
_cell.length_b   1.000
_cell.length_c   1.000
_cell.angle_alpha   90.00
_cell.angle_beta   90.00
_cell.angle_gamma   90.00
#
_symmetry.space_group_name_H-M   'P 1'
#
loop_
_entity.id
_entity.type
_entity.pdbx_description
1 polymer ?
#
loop_
_entity_poly.entity_id
_entity_poly.type
_entity_poly.pdbx_seq_one_letter_code
_entity_poly.pdbx_strand_id
1 'polypeptide(L)'
;MSKNLNEKELKKDGSIEFNEFSTLIRWLNRYDELKKLFQQIDVNDDHQISIDEFKKGHELLNLNTQLLQLKFNSIDRNHSGYIIFDEVKPNE
;
A
#
# COMPACT_ATOMS: atom_id res chain seq x y z
N MET A 1 -49.18 -13.35 23.38
CA MET A 1 -48.37 -13.46 22.15
C MET A 1 -46.97 -12.95 22.47
N SER A 2 -46.09 -13.85 22.88
CA SER A 2 -44.72 -13.52 23.27
C SER A 2 -43.87 -13.42 22.00
N LYS A 3 -43.32 -12.23 21.73
CA LYS A 3 -42.42 -12.00 20.61
C LYS A 3 -41.08 -12.63 20.96
N ASN A 4 -40.81 -13.84 20.45
CA ASN A 4 -39.47 -14.43 20.43
C ASN A 4 -38.62 -13.57 19.50
N LEU A 5 -37.91 -12.60 20.08
CA LEU A 5 -36.86 -11.88 19.38
C LEU A 5 -35.63 -12.78 19.41
N ASN A 6 -35.34 -13.38 18.26
CA ASN A 6 -34.14 -14.17 18.04
C ASN A 6 -32.92 -13.38 18.52
N GLU A 7 -32.13 -13.97 19.40
CA GLU A 7 -30.89 -13.45 20.01
C GLU A 7 -29.76 -13.16 19.00
N LYS A 8 -30.07 -13.08 17.70
CA LYS A 8 -29.14 -12.86 16.60
C LYS A 8 -29.00 -11.40 16.18
N GLU A 9 -29.76 -10.48 16.78
CA GLU A 9 -29.44 -9.05 16.75
C GLU A 9 -28.45 -8.69 17.88
N LEU A 10 -27.42 -9.52 18.04
CA LEU A 10 -26.23 -9.15 18.82
C LEU A 10 -25.66 -7.89 18.18
N LYS A 11 -25.86 -6.79 18.88
CA LYS A 11 -25.34 -5.46 18.58
C LYS A 11 -23.89 -5.61 18.09
N LYS A 12 -23.62 -5.16 16.85
CA LYS A 12 -22.32 -4.59 16.54
C LYS A 12 -22.17 -3.40 17.48
N ASP A 13 -21.55 -3.60 18.62
CA ASP A 13 -21.37 -2.58 19.67
C ASP A 13 -20.36 -1.49 19.28
N GLY A 14 -19.86 -1.53 18.04
CA GLY A 14 -18.88 -0.60 17.52
C GLY A 14 -17.48 -0.81 18.08
N SER A 15 -17.26 -1.85 18.90
CA SER A 15 -15.94 -2.23 19.34
C SER A 15 -15.22 -3.04 18.25
N ILE A 16 -13.91 -2.86 18.18
CA ILE A 16 -13.03 -3.71 17.36
C ILE A 16 -12.40 -4.74 18.29
N GLU A 17 -12.34 -5.98 17.82
CA GLU A 17 -11.65 -7.03 18.57
C GLU A 17 -10.13 -6.75 18.58
N PHE A 18 -9.42 -7.22 19.61
CA PHE A 18 -7.97 -7.01 19.71
C PHE A 18 -7.21 -7.54 18.47
N ASN A 19 -7.69 -8.62 17.86
CA ASN A 19 -7.11 -9.15 16.62
C ASN A 19 -7.36 -8.24 15.41
N GLU A 20 -8.52 -7.59 15.32
CA GLU A 20 -8.82 -6.58 14.30
C GLU A 20 -7.93 -5.34 14.50
N PHE A 21 -7.76 -4.90 15.75
CA PHE A 21 -6.84 -3.80 16.08
C PHE A 21 -5.38 -4.12 15.72
N SER A 22 -4.89 -5.31 16.09
CA SER A 22 -3.54 -5.77 15.74
C SER A 22 -3.33 -5.83 14.23
N THR A 23 -4.35 -6.30 13.51
CA THR A 23 -4.37 -6.29 12.04
C THR A 23 -4.25 -4.86 11.52
N LEU A 24 -5.10 -3.94 11.99
CA LEU A 24 -5.06 -2.52 11.61
C LEU A 24 -3.68 -1.89 11.84
N ILE A 25 -3.05 -2.10 13.00
CA ILE A 25 -1.70 -1.58 13.29
C ILE A 25 -0.67 -2.12 12.29
N ARG A 26 -0.75 -3.41 11.92
CA ARG A 26 0.12 -3.98 10.88
C ARG A 26 -0.10 -3.31 9.53
N TRP A 27 -1.33 -3.03 9.15
CA TRP A 27 -1.63 -2.29 7.91
C TRP A 27 -1.08 -0.87 7.93
N LEU A 28 -1.28 -0.14 9.03
CA LEU A 28 -0.77 1.22 9.20
C LEU A 28 0.76 1.28 9.14
N ASN A 29 1.45 0.35 9.80
CA ASN A 29 2.92 0.29 9.76
C ASN A 29 3.42 0.02 8.33
N ARG A 30 2.83 -0.94 7.61
CA ARG A 30 3.20 -1.22 6.21
C ARG A 30 2.94 -0.03 5.30
N TYR A 31 1.82 0.66 5.50
CA TYR A 31 1.48 1.86 4.74
C TYR A 31 2.51 2.97 4.98
N ASP A 32 2.87 3.23 6.25
CA ASP A 32 3.85 4.26 6.61
C ASP A 32 5.25 3.95 6.07
N GLU A 33 5.71 2.70 6.15
CA GLU A 33 6.97 2.25 5.57
C GLU A 33 6.99 2.44 4.04
N LEU A 34 5.92 2.02 3.35
CA LEU A 34 5.79 2.17 1.90
C LEU A 34 5.75 3.64 1.49
N LYS A 35 5.04 4.47 2.24
CA LYS A 35 4.97 5.92 2.00
C LYS A 35 6.32 6.59 2.15
N LYS A 36 7.07 6.27 3.20
CA LYS A 36 8.43 6.79 3.40
C LYS A 36 9.36 6.40 2.27
N LEU A 37 9.32 5.13 1.85
CA LEU A 37 10.14 4.64 0.74
C LEU A 37 9.80 5.34 -0.58
N PHE A 38 8.50 5.54 -0.86
CA PHE A 38 8.06 6.28 -2.04
C PHE A 38 8.63 7.71 -2.04
N GLN A 39 8.48 8.43 -0.93
CA GLN A 39 8.99 9.79 -0.77
C GLN A 39 10.52 9.91 -0.85
N GLN A 40 11.27 8.84 -0.52
CA GLN A 40 12.73 8.84 -0.67
C GLN A 40 13.17 8.70 -2.14
N ILE A 41 12.34 8.06 -2.97
CA ILE A 41 12.65 7.83 -4.39
C ILE A 41 12.16 8.99 -5.24
N ASP A 42 11.01 9.57 -4.90
CA ASP A 42 10.45 10.79 -5.49
C ASP A 42 11.26 12.02 -5.03
N VAL A 43 12.40 12.25 -5.70
CA VAL A 43 13.36 13.30 -5.33
C VAL A 43 12.82 14.70 -5.67
N ASN A 44 12.00 14.81 -6.70
CA ASN A 44 11.48 16.09 -7.17
C ASN A 44 10.17 16.50 -6.45
N ASP A 45 9.58 15.61 -5.64
CA ASP A 45 8.36 15.81 -4.85
C ASP A 45 7.12 16.13 -5.72
N ASP A 46 7.05 15.55 -6.92
CA ASP A 46 5.93 15.69 -7.84
C ASP A 46 4.82 14.65 -7.63
N HIS A 47 4.98 13.80 -6.60
CA HIS A 47 4.12 12.68 -6.22
C HIS A 47 4.09 11.52 -7.23
N GLN A 48 5.06 11.46 -8.14
CA GLN A 48 5.18 10.44 -9.16
C GLN A 48 6.64 10.01 -9.29
N ILE A 49 6.90 8.71 -9.37
CA ILE A 49 8.27 8.22 -9.57
C ILE A 49 8.50 8.05 -11.07
N SER A 50 9.38 8.89 -11.63
CA SER A 50 9.88 8.71 -12.99
C SER A 50 10.82 7.50 -13.10
N ILE A 51 11.07 7.01 -14.33
CA ILE A 51 12.03 5.93 -14.57
C ILE A 51 13.46 6.29 -14.10
N ASP A 52 13.84 7.56 -14.16
CA ASP A 52 15.17 8.01 -13.76
C ASP A 52 15.32 8.05 -12.23
N GLU A 53 14.28 8.50 -11.51
CA GLU A 53 14.20 8.39 -10.05
C GLU A 53 14.20 6.94 -9.60
N PHE A 54 13.40 6.09 -10.25
CA PHE A 54 13.37 4.66 -9.96
C PHE A 54 14.74 3.99 -10.12
N LYS A 55 15.47 4.33 -11.19
CA LYS A 55 16.84 3.81 -11.42
C LYS A 55 17.82 4.29 -10.36
N LYS A 56 17.76 5.56 -9.95
CA LYS A 56 18.62 6.09 -8.89
C LYS A 56 18.29 5.46 -7.53
N GLY A 57 17.00 5.28 -7.24
CA GLY A 57 16.49 4.69 -6.00
C GLY A 57 16.58 3.17 -5.92
N HIS A 58 17.13 2.47 -6.91
CA HIS A 58 17.12 1.01 -6.97
C HIS A 58 17.76 0.30 -5.76
N GLU A 59 18.76 0.93 -5.13
CA GLU A 59 19.43 0.39 -3.94
C GLU A 59 18.48 0.36 -2.74
N LEU A 60 17.61 1.38 -2.59
CA LEU A 60 16.58 1.43 -1.54
C LEU A 60 15.54 0.32 -1.72
N LEU A 61 15.34 -0.13 -2.95
CA LEU A 61 14.42 -1.21 -3.30
C LEU A 61 15.07 -2.60 -3.25
N ASN A 62 16.37 -2.70 -2.98
CA ASN A 62 17.17 -3.92 -3.10
C ASN A 62 16.99 -4.62 -4.47
N LEU A 63 16.89 -3.84 -5.55
CA LEU A 63 16.70 -4.35 -6.91
C LEU A 63 18.01 -4.36 -7.70
N ASN A 64 18.20 -5.38 -8.54
CA ASN A 64 19.31 -5.43 -9.49
C ASN A 64 19.03 -4.51 -10.70
N THR A 65 20.05 -3.78 -11.16
CA THR A 65 20.01 -2.87 -12.31
C THR A 65 19.48 -3.48 -13.59
N GLN A 66 19.74 -4.78 -13.84
CA GLN A 66 19.33 -5.46 -15.07
C GLN A 66 17.81 -5.64 -15.21
N LEU A 67 17.08 -5.67 -14.10
CA LEU A 67 15.63 -5.91 -14.08
C LEU A 67 14.81 -4.64 -13.84
N LEU A 68 15.45 -3.47 -13.72
CA LEU A 68 14.76 -2.24 -13.34
C LEU A 68 13.67 -1.84 -14.33
N GLN A 69 13.92 -1.94 -15.63
CA GLN A 69 12.91 -1.59 -16.62
C GLN A 69 11.71 -2.55 -16.56
N LEU A 70 11.95 -3.85 -16.43
CA LEU A 70 10.88 -4.84 -16.30
C LEU A 70 10.09 -4.62 -15.02
N LYS A 71 10.78 -4.30 -13.92
CA LYS A 71 10.13 -4.06 -12.64
C LYS A 71 9.32 -2.77 -12.66
N PHE A 72 9.86 -1.70 -13.22
CA PHE A 72 9.15 -0.43 -13.42
C PHE A 72 7.86 -0.65 -14.20
N ASN A 73 7.95 -1.28 -15.37
CA ASN A 73 6.80 -1.57 -16.22
C ASN A 73 5.77 -2.48 -15.55
N SER A 74 6.18 -3.36 -14.61
CA SER A 74 5.25 -4.21 -13.85
C SER A 74 4.47 -3.44 -12.78
N ILE A 75 4.99 -2.30 -12.34
CA ILE A 75 4.36 -1.43 -11.33
C ILE A 75 3.51 -0.35 -12.01
N ASP A 76 4.00 0.25 -13.09
CA ASP A 76 3.28 1.21 -13.95
C ASP A 76 2.14 0.50 -14.72
N ARG A 77 1.06 0.19 -14.00
CA ARG A 77 -0.09 -0.59 -14.46
C ARG A 77 -0.93 0.20 -15.47
N ASN A 78 -0.96 1.52 -15.34
CA ASN A 78 -1.68 2.39 -16.27
C ASN A 78 -0.84 2.80 -17.49
N HIS A 79 0.44 2.40 -17.54
CA HIS A 79 1.38 2.69 -18.62
C HIS A 79 1.56 4.20 -18.87
N SER A 80 1.51 4.99 -17.80
CA SER A 80 1.71 6.45 -17.86
C SER A 80 3.16 6.85 -18.07
N GLY A 81 4.11 5.92 -17.84
CA GLY A 81 5.54 6.22 -17.77
C GLY A 81 5.98 6.72 -16.39
N TYR A 82 5.08 6.72 -15.42
CA TYR A 82 5.31 7.11 -14.03
C TYR A 82 4.70 6.08 -13.09
N ILE A 83 5.31 5.89 -11.92
CA ILE A 83 4.71 5.09 -10.85
C ILE A 83 4.07 6.05 -9.85
N ILE A 84 2.75 5.96 -9.68
CA ILE A 84 2.05 6.72 -8.61
C ILE A 84 1.91 5.88 -7.34
N PHE A 85 1.67 6.53 -6.20
CA PHE A 85 1.52 5.83 -4.92
C PHE A 85 0.40 4.77 -4.94
N ASP A 86 -0.62 4.96 -5.78
CA ASP A 86 -1.70 3.99 -5.94
C ASP A 86 -1.29 2.69 -6.63
N GLU A 87 -0.19 2.71 -7.37
CA GLU A 87 0.35 1.57 -8.12
C GLU A 87 1.32 0.70 -7.32
N VAL A 88 1.87 1.23 -6.23
CA VAL A 88 2.72 0.45 -5.31
C VAL A 88 1.93 -0.28 -4.23
N LYS A 89 0.64 0.03 -4.08
CA LYS A 89 -0.25 -0.67 -3.13
C LYS A 89 -0.44 -2.12 -3.59
N PRO A 90 -0.34 -3.12 -2.69
CA PRO A 90 -0.67 -4.51 -3.02
C PRO A 90 -2.10 -4.59 -3.54
N ASN A 91 -2.33 -5.38 -4.60
CA ASN A 91 -3.69 -5.72 -5.00
C ASN A 91 -4.38 -6.42 -3.82
N GLU A 92 -5.57 -5.96 -3.46
CA GLU A 92 -6.47 -6.66 -2.51
C GLU A 92 -6.93 -8.01 -3.06
#